data_AF-A0A9E4DRC4-F1
#
_entry.id   AF-A0A9E4DRC4-F1
#
_cell.length_a   1.000
_cell.length_b   1.000
_cell.length_c   1.000
_cell.angle_alpha   90.00
_cell.angle_beta   90.00
_cell.angle_gamma   90.00
#
_symmetry.space_group_name_H-M   'P 1'
#
loop_
_entity.id
_entity.type
_entity.pdbx_description
1 polymer ?
#
loop_
_entity_poly.entity_id
_entity_poly.type
_entity_poly.pdbx_seq_one_letter_code
_entity_poly.pdbx_strand_id
1 'polypeptide(L)'
;GAVLFGADSFWQGVDLPGDTLQLLIVTRLPFDHPQRPMIEAKSRYLDEQGDNYFKKEALPKASLKLRQGLGRLIRSEEDRGVMVVLDSRLIHSSYGQKLQQSLPKDLAIHERSVAEMLPEIAQFFKRDYPKEEIEADSPQHSVIIEPSKGVKSGE
;
A
#
# COMPACT_ATOMS: atom_id res chain seq x y z
N GLY A 1 -16.82 14.37 5.04
CA GLY A 1 -15.62 13.57 4.73
C GLY A 1 -15.07 14.04 3.40
N ALA A 2 -13.75 14.01 3.21
CA ALA A 2 -13.12 14.28 1.92
C ALA A 2 -12.51 12.97 1.40
N VAL A 3 -12.62 12.72 0.09
CA VAL A 3 -11.96 11.60 -0.58
C VAL A 3 -10.88 12.18 -1.46
N LEU A 4 -9.63 11.78 -1.21
CA LEU A 4 -8.51 12.17 -2.05
C LEU A 4 -8.19 11.03 -3.03
N PHE A 5 -8.32 11.33 -4.32
CA PHE A 5 -7.82 10.47 -5.39
C PHE A 5 -6.43 10.96 -5.83
N GLY A 6 -5.42 10.13 -5.66
CA GLY A 6 -4.05 10.40 -6.08
C GLY A 6 -3.54 9.35 -7.06
N ALA A 7 -2.90 9.79 -8.16
CA ALA A 7 -2.13 8.93 -9.05
C ALA A 7 -0.66 8.86 -8.57
N ASP A 8 0.31 8.54 -9.46
CA ASP A 8 1.75 8.50 -9.11
C ASP A 8 2.26 9.73 -8.34
N SER A 9 1.62 10.90 -8.54
CA SER A 9 1.90 12.16 -7.83
C SER A 9 1.64 12.11 -6.33
N PHE A 10 0.83 11.17 -5.82
CA PHE A 10 0.64 10.98 -4.38
C PHE A 10 1.95 10.67 -3.66
N TRP A 11 2.86 9.96 -4.33
CA TRP A 11 4.16 9.54 -3.79
C TRP A 11 5.24 10.64 -3.90
N GLN A 12 4.99 11.72 -4.65
CA GLN A 12 5.98 12.76 -4.98
C GLN A 12 5.84 14.04 -4.13
N GLY A 13 5.47 13.90 -2.85
CA GLY A 13 5.55 15.01 -1.90
C GLY A 13 4.30 15.87 -1.78
N VAL A 14 3.10 15.31 -1.96
CA VAL A 14 1.86 15.99 -1.56
C VAL A 14 1.83 16.06 -0.04
N ASP A 15 1.96 17.26 0.53
CA ASP A 15 1.61 17.53 1.93
C ASP A 15 0.09 17.71 2.01
N LEU A 16 -0.58 16.93 2.88
CA LEU A 16 -2.04 16.96 3.00
C LEU A 16 -2.40 17.79 4.23
N PRO A 17 -2.87 19.04 4.06
CA PRO A 17 -3.31 19.87 5.17
C PRO A 17 -4.64 19.32 5.72
N GLY A 18 -4.68 19.07 7.03
CA GLY A 18 -5.86 18.59 7.74
C GLY A 18 -5.74 17.12 8.16
N ASP A 19 -6.02 16.89 9.44
CA ASP A 19 -5.84 15.61 10.10
C ASP A 19 -6.80 14.53 9.64
N THR A 20 -6.27 13.29 9.68
CA THR A 20 -6.95 12.00 9.55
C THR A 20 -7.22 11.53 8.11
N LEU A 21 -6.15 11.19 7.37
CA LEU A 21 -6.28 10.20 6.31
C LEU A 21 -6.64 8.86 6.99
N GLN A 22 -7.89 8.40 6.84
CA GLN A 22 -8.36 7.16 7.47
C GLN A 22 -8.25 5.94 6.55
N LEU A 23 -8.26 6.14 5.23
CA LEU A 23 -8.24 5.05 4.26
C LEU A 23 -7.27 5.38 3.12
N LEU A 24 -6.30 4.50 2.88
CA LEU A 24 -5.37 4.58 1.75
C LEU A 24 -5.65 3.41 0.81
N ILE A 25 -6.01 3.69 -0.45
CA ILE A 25 -6.24 2.65 -1.47
C ILE A 25 -5.08 2.67 -2.47
N VAL A 26 -4.33 1.57 -2.53
CA VAL A 26 -3.23 1.32 -3.47
C VAL A 26 -3.73 0.37 -4.55
N THR A 27 -4.10 0.90 -5.71
CA THR A 27 -4.65 0.10 -6.82
C THR A 27 -3.59 -0.74 -7.53
N ARG A 28 -2.32 -0.33 -7.47
CA ARG A 28 -1.17 -1.01 -8.05
C ARG A 28 0.06 -0.74 -7.20
N LEU A 29 0.93 -1.74 -7.04
CA LEU A 29 2.22 -1.55 -6.38
C LEU A 29 3.01 -0.42 -7.06
N PRO A 30 3.66 0.47 -6.28
CA PRO A 30 4.18 1.75 -6.76
C PRO A 30 5.54 1.63 -7.48
N PHE A 31 5.65 0.67 -8.41
CA PHE A 31 6.78 0.53 -9.31
C PHE A 31 6.76 1.61 -10.39
N ASP A 32 7.92 2.13 -10.73
CA ASP A 32 8.03 3.08 -11.83
C ASP A 32 7.78 2.38 -13.18
N HIS A 33 7.27 3.14 -14.15
CA HIS A 33 7.00 2.62 -15.49
C HIS A 33 8.31 2.24 -16.21
N PRO A 34 8.50 0.98 -16.64
CA PRO A 34 9.79 0.49 -17.13
C PRO A 34 10.26 1.19 -18.41
N GLN A 35 9.35 1.64 -19.28
CA GLN A 35 9.67 2.29 -20.56
C GLN A 35 10.06 3.78 -20.43
N ARG A 36 10.32 4.27 -19.21
CA ARG A 36 10.86 5.63 -19.08
C ARG A 36 12.33 5.62 -19.51
N PRO A 37 12.79 6.58 -20.35
CA PRO A 37 14.16 6.56 -20.87
C PRO A 37 15.24 6.45 -19.78
N MET A 38 15.04 7.13 -18.65
CA MET A 38 15.95 7.07 -17.50
C MET A 38 16.01 5.69 -16.86
N ILE A 39 14.90 4.95 -16.84
CA ILE A 39 14.84 3.60 -16.27
C ILE A 39 15.48 2.60 -17.21
N GLU A 40 15.24 2.71 -18.51
CA GLU A 40 15.91 1.88 -19.51
C GLU A 40 17.44 2.08 -19.49
N ALA A 41 17.89 3.33 -19.38
CA ALA A 41 19.33 3.64 -19.25
C ALA A 41 19.93 3.01 -17.98
N LYS A 42 19.25 3.14 -16.83
CA LYS A 42 19.69 2.53 -15.57
C LYS A 42 19.64 1.00 -15.59
N SER A 43 18.65 0.41 -16.26
CA SER A 43 18.56 -1.03 -16.41
C SER A 43 19.76 -1.55 -17.17
N ARG A 44 20.02 -0.98 -18.36
CA ARG A 44 21.16 -1.37 -19.19
C ARG A 44 22.49 -1.24 -18.45
N TYR A 45 22.69 -0.13 -17.73
CA TYR A 45 23.89 0.08 -16.93
C TYR A 45 24.08 -1.00 -15.87
N LEU A 46 23.03 -1.39 -15.14
CA LEU A 46 23.12 -2.46 -14.14
C LEU A 46 23.27 -3.84 -14.77
N ASP A 47 22.60 -4.09 -15.88
CA ASP A 47 22.70 -5.35 -16.62
C ASP A 47 24.14 -5.56 -17.14
N GLU A 48 24.81 -4.50 -17.61
CA GLU A 48 26.25 -4.52 -18.00
C GLU A 48 27.19 -4.86 -16.83
N GLN A 49 26.79 -4.58 -15.59
CA GLN A 49 27.53 -4.94 -14.37
C GLN A 49 27.16 -6.34 -13.83
N GLY A 50 26.29 -7.08 -14.52
CA GLY A 50 25.78 -8.38 -14.06
C GLY A 50 24.76 -8.27 -12.92
N ASP A 51 24.23 -7.07 -12.67
CA ASP A 51 23.20 -6.80 -11.68
C ASP A 51 21.79 -6.81 -12.30
N ASN A 52 20.76 -6.71 -11.45
CA ASN A 52 19.37 -6.64 -11.90
C ASN A 52 18.70 -5.38 -11.35
N TYR A 53 18.25 -4.48 -12.24
CA TYR A 53 17.61 -3.22 -11.87
C TYR A 53 16.39 -3.40 -10.98
N PHE A 54 15.57 -4.42 -11.25
CA PHE A 54 14.38 -4.67 -10.43
C PHE A 54 14.76 -4.93 -8.97
N LYS A 55 15.73 -5.82 -8.72
CA LYS A 55 16.18 -6.17 -7.36
C LYS A 55 16.96 -5.04 -6.68
N LYS A 56 17.83 -4.33 -7.42
CA LYS A 56 18.73 -3.31 -6.85
C LYS A 56 18.09 -1.95 -6.66
N GLU A 57 17.11 -1.59 -7.50
CA GLU A 57 16.57 -0.24 -7.56
C GLU A 57 15.03 -0.23 -7.45
N ALA A 58 14.34 -0.94 -8.34
CA ALA A 58 12.88 -0.82 -8.44
C ALA A 58 12.16 -1.32 -7.17
N LEU A 59 12.58 -2.47 -6.64
CA LEU A 59 12.00 -3.07 -5.44
C LEU A 59 12.27 -2.23 -4.19
N PRO A 60 13.52 -1.81 -3.86
CA PRO A 60 13.76 -0.89 -2.75
C PRO A 60 13.00 0.43 -2.85
N LYS A 61 12.87 1.01 -4.06
CA LYS A 61 12.07 2.22 -4.27
C LYS A 61 10.59 2.01 -4.01
N ALA A 62 10.02 0.90 -4.49
CA ALA A 62 8.62 0.57 -4.24
C ALA A 62 8.35 0.32 -2.74
N SER A 63 9.24 -0.39 -2.04
CA SER A 63 9.21 -0.56 -0.59
C SER A 63 9.19 0.78 0.15
N LEU A 64 10.09 1.70 -0.23
CA LEU A 64 10.17 3.03 0.37
C LEU A 64 8.86 3.82 0.18
N LYS A 65 8.32 3.83 -1.05
CA LYS A 65 7.06 4.51 -1.36
C LYS A 65 5.92 3.94 -0.51
N LEU A 66 5.72 2.61 -0.48
CA LEU A 66 4.68 1.97 0.34
C LEU A 66 4.78 2.38 1.82
N ARG A 67 5.98 2.32 2.40
CA ARG A 67 6.23 2.73 3.78
C ARG A 67 5.88 4.20 4.02
N GLN A 68 6.22 5.09 3.09
CA GLN A 68 5.86 6.51 3.17
C GLN A 68 4.34 6.73 3.08
N GLY A 69 3.63 5.97 2.25
CA GLY A 69 2.16 6.00 2.19
C GLY A 69 1.53 5.58 3.51
N LEU A 70 2.04 4.49 4.09
CA LEU A 70 1.59 4.04 5.40
C LEU A 70 1.88 5.07 6.51
N GLY A 71 3.05 5.73 6.48
CA GLY A 71 3.37 6.81 7.42
C GLY A 71 2.49 8.06 7.29
N ARG A 72 1.75 8.23 6.19
CA ARG A 72 0.72 9.27 6.05
C ARG A 72 -0.60 8.88 6.73
N LEU A 73 -0.86 7.58 6.84
CA LEU A 73 -2.03 6.97 7.47
C LEU A 73 -1.88 6.92 8.99
N ILE A 74 -0.68 6.59 9.49
CA ILE A 74 -0.38 6.44 10.92
C ILE A 74 0.82 7.33 11.27
N ARG A 75 0.56 8.46 11.93
CA ARG A 75 1.57 9.46 12.33
C ARG A 75 1.80 9.47 13.84
N SER A 76 0.79 9.09 14.61
CA SER A 76 0.82 8.96 16.07
C SER A 76 0.21 7.63 16.53
N GLU A 77 0.43 7.25 17.79
CA GLU A 77 -0.14 6.02 18.37
C GLU A 77 -1.67 6.02 18.46
N GLU A 78 -2.28 7.20 18.40
CA GLU A 78 -3.73 7.37 18.46
C GLU A 78 -4.39 7.29 17.08
N ASP A 79 -3.59 7.39 16.02
CA ASP A 79 -4.08 7.36 14.65
C ASP A 79 -4.61 5.98 14.29
N ARG A 80 -5.74 5.99 13.58
CA ARG A 80 -6.38 4.79 13.05
C ARG A 80 -6.63 4.97 11.57
N GLY A 81 -6.22 3.99 10.80
CA GLY A 81 -6.55 3.93 9.39
C GLY A 81 -6.40 2.54 8.81
N VAL A 82 -6.86 2.35 7.59
CA VAL A 82 -6.73 1.11 6.83
C VAL A 82 -5.98 1.39 5.54
N MET A 83 -5.02 0.55 5.18
CA MET A 83 -4.45 0.54 3.84
C MET A 83 -4.99 -0.66 3.07
N VAL A 84 -5.67 -0.39 1.96
CA VAL A 84 -6.18 -1.39 1.02
C VAL A 84 -5.22 -1.48 -0.15
N VAL A 85 -4.74 -2.67 -0.48
CA VAL A 85 -3.91 -2.93 -1.66
C VAL A 85 -4.67 -3.87 -2.61
N LEU A 86 -5.03 -3.36 -3.78
CA LEU A 86 -5.79 -4.11 -4.81
C LEU A 86 -4.86 -4.82 -5.81
N ASP A 87 -3.61 -5.04 -5.42
CA ASP A 87 -2.58 -5.68 -6.23
C ASP A 87 -2.10 -6.95 -5.55
N SER A 88 -2.61 -8.09 -6.02
CA SER A 88 -2.38 -9.41 -5.44
C SER A 88 -0.90 -9.83 -5.45
N ARG A 89 -0.06 -9.15 -6.22
CA ARG A 89 1.40 -9.35 -6.23
C ARG A 89 2.04 -9.04 -4.88
N LEU A 90 1.40 -8.24 -4.01
CA LEU A 90 1.90 -8.05 -2.65
C LEU A 90 1.99 -9.37 -1.87
N ILE A 91 1.08 -10.31 -2.13
CA ILE A 91 1.01 -11.61 -1.48
C ILE A 91 1.66 -12.70 -2.34
N HIS A 92 1.25 -12.78 -3.62
CA HIS A 92 1.54 -13.96 -4.46
C HIS A 92 2.84 -13.86 -5.27
N SER A 93 3.47 -12.68 -5.34
CA SER A 93 4.74 -12.56 -6.07
C SER A 93 5.93 -13.00 -5.21
N SER A 94 6.99 -13.46 -5.88
CA SER A 94 8.25 -13.84 -5.21
C SER A 94 8.95 -12.69 -4.47
N TYR A 95 8.62 -11.45 -4.80
CA TYR A 95 9.15 -10.25 -4.11
C TYR A 95 8.16 -9.66 -3.10
N GLY A 96 6.92 -10.16 -3.03
CA GLY A 96 5.87 -9.68 -2.13
C GLY A 96 6.33 -9.67 -0.67
N GLN A 97 6.98 -10.76 -0.25
CA GLN A 97 7.55 -10.86 1.10
C GLN A 97 8.55 -9.74 1.42
N LYS A 98 9.39 -9.31 0.46
CA LYS A 98 10.34 -8.21 0.66
C LYS A 98 9.64 -6.86 0.80
N LEU A 99 8.53 -6.65 0.08
CA LEU A 99 7.70 -5.47 0.26
C LEU A 99 7.06 -5.47 1.66
N GLN A 100 6.48 -6.59 2.08
CA GLN A 100 5.86 -6.72 3.41
C GLN A 100 6.88 -6.51 4.53
N GLN A 101 8.10 -7.04 4.41
CA GLN A 101 9.19 -6.85 5.38
C GLN A 101 9.64 -5.39 5.53
N SER A 102 9.33 -4.52 4.56
CA SER A 102 9.63 -3.09 4.64
C SER A 102 8.57 -2.28 5.41
N LEU A 103 7.43 -2.92 5.74
CA LEU A 103 6.37 -2.36 6.57
C LEU A 103 6.64 -2.66 8.06
N PRO A 104 5.98 -1.95 9.00
CA PRO A 104 6.04 -2.27 10.43
C PRO A 104 5.71 -3.75 10.69
N LYS A 105 6.49 -4.40 11.57
CA LYS A 105 6.44 -5.86 11.80
C LYS A 105 5.15 -6.34 12.47
N ASP A 106 4.53 -5.44 13.22
CA ASP A 106 3.32 -5.65 13.98
C ASP A 106 2.05 -5.49 13.11
N LEU A 107 2.21 -4.89 11.93
CA LEU A 107 1.12 -4.60 11.00
C LEU A 107 0.43 -5.89 10.53
N ALA A 108 -0.87 -5.98 10.79
CA ALA A 108 -1.65 -7.14 10.36
C ALA A 108 -1.96 -7.03 8.86
N ILE A 109 -1.73 -8.11 8.12
CA ILE A 109 -2.01 -8.21 6.67
C ILE A 109 -3.02 -9.33 6.46
N HIS A 110 -4.15 -9.00 5.83
CA HIS A 110 -5.25 -9.92 5.56
C HIS A 110 -5.57 -9.93 4.06
N GLU A 111 -5.54 -11.09 3.43
CA GLU A 111 -6.10 -11.26 2.08
C GLU A 111 -7.60 -11.54 2.16
N ARG A 112 -8.39 -10.78 1.40
CA ARG A 112 -9.86 -10.80 1.38
C ARG A 112 -10.38 -10.57 -0.03
N SER A 113 -11.56 -11.10 -0.33
CA SER A 113 -12.32 -10.62 -1.48
C SER A 113 -12.83 -9.19 -1.23
N VAL A 114 -13.16 -8.47 -2.30
CA VAL A 114 -13.76 -7.11 -2.18
C VAL A 114 -15.08 -7.15 -1.41
N ALA A 115 -15.88 -8.21 -1.58
CA ALA A 115 -17.14 -8.40 -0.87
C ALA A 115 -16.97 -8.53 0.65
N GLU A 116 -15.89 -9.17 1.09
CA GLU A 116 -15.57 -9.32 2.52
C GLU A 116 -14.89 -8.06 3.09
N MET A 117 -14.15 -7.32 2.27
CA MET A 117 -13.39 -6.15 2.70
C MET A 117 -14.28 -4.99 3.15
N LEU A 118 -15.32 -4.67 2.39
CA LEU A 118 -16.18 -3.53 2.69
C LEU A 118 -16.84 -3.60 4.08
N PRO A 119 -17.46 -4.72 4.50
CA PRO A 119 -18.00 -4.83 5.85
C PRO A 119 -16.91 -4.79 6.93
N GLU A 120 -15.71 -5.32 6.67
CA GLU A 120 -14.57 -5.29 7.61
C GLU A 120 -14.06 -3.86 7.84
N ILE A 121 -13.86 -3.08 6.77
CA ILE A 121 -13.50 -1.66 6.85
C ILE A 121 -14.59 -0.85 7.56
N ALA A 122 -15.85 -1.11 7.27
CA ALA A 122 -16.96 -0.42 7.92
C ALA A 122 -17.01 -0.70 9.44
N GLN A 123 -16.81 -1.97 9.81
CA GLN A 123 -16.71 -2.40 11.20
C GLN A 123 -15.50 -1.75 11.90
N PHE A 124 -14.35 -1.69 11.23
CA PHE A 124 -13.15 -1.02 11.75
C PHE A 124 -13.42 0.45 12.13
N PHE A 125 -14.15 1.17 11.27
CA PHE A 125 -14.55 2.57 11.52
C PHE A 125 -15.84 2.72 12.33
N LYS A 126 -16.47 1.63 12.77
CA LYS A 126 -17.77 1.62 13.49
C LYS A 126 -18.88 2.39 12.75
N ARG A 127 -18.98 2.23 11.43
CA ARG A 127 -20.05 2.81 10.61
C ARG A 127 -21.00 1.71 10.12
N ASP A 128 -22.30 2.00 10.07
CA ASP A 128 -23.30 1.09 9.49
C ASP A 128 -23.08 0.99 7.97
N TYR A 129 -22.98 -0.24 7.43
CA TYR A 129 -22.78 -0.51 6.00
C TYR A 129 -23.97 -1.29 5.42
N PRO A 130 -24.68 -0.76 4.41
CA PRO A 130 -25.75 -1.50 3.73
C PRO A 130 -25.16 -2.58 2.80
N LYS A 131 -25.67 -3.81 2.91
CA LYS A 131 -25.13 -5.01 2.23
C LYS A 131 -25.55 -5.18 0.77
N GLU A 132 -26.48 -4.36 0.25
CA GLU A 132 -27.23 -4.65 -0.98
C GLU A 132 -26.54 -4.23 -2.29
N GLU A 133 -25.41 -3.51 -2.26
CA GLU A 133 -24.78 -2.92 -3.46
C GLU A 133 -23.57 -3.69 -4.05
N ILE A 134 -23.04 -4.72 -3.38
CA ILE A 134 -21.66 -5.21 -3.65
C ILE A 134 -21.58 -6.37 -4.67
N GLU A 135 -22.70 -6.99 -5.03
CA GLU A 135 -22.68 -8.26 -5.78
C GLU A 135 -22.36 -8.14 -7.29
N ALA A 136 -22.40 -6.95 -7.89
CA ALA A 136 -22.50 -6.85 -9.35
C ALA A 136 -21.19 -6.87 -10.16
N ASP A 137 -20.02 -6.51 -9.61
CA ASP A 137 -18.79 -6.37 -10.45
C ASP A 137 -17.44 -6.42 -9.68
N SER A 138 -17.36 -7.21 -8.59
CA SER A 138 -16.19 -7.19 -7.70
C SER A 138 -14.98 -7.97 -8.25
N PRO A 139 -13.76 -7.37 -8.33
CA PRO A 139 -12.53 -8.11 -8.62
C PRO A 139 -12.19 -9.10 -7.49
N GLN A 140 -11.60 -10.24 -7.85
CA GLN A 140 -11.60 -11.43 -7.00
C GLN A 140 -10.66 -11.40 -5.79
N HIS A 141 -9.65 -10.53 -5.72
CA HIS A 141 -8.62 -10.57 -4.66
C HIS A 141 -8.14 -9.18 -4.24
N SER A 142 -8.01 -8.94 -2.93
CA SER A 142 -7.55 -7.68 -2.36
C SER A 142 -6.92 -7.88 -0.98
N VAL A 143 -6.07 -6.97 -0.52
CA VAL A 143 -5.35 -7.09 0.75
C VAL A 143 -5.68 -5.91 1.66
N ILE A 144 -6.11 -6.20 2.88
CA ILE A 144 -6.33 -5.22 3.95
C ILE A 144 -5.11 -5.23 4.85
N ILE A 145 -4.63 -4.04 5.19
CA ILE A 145 -3.51 -3.84 6.09
C ILE A 145 -3.96 -2.89 7.20
N GLU A 146 -3.93 -3.39 8.44
CA GLU A 146 -4.37 -2.66 9.64
C GLU A 146 -3.20 -2.35 10.58
N PRO A 147 -3.11 -1.12 11.12
CA PRO A 147 -2.28 -0.80 12.27
C PRO A 147 -2.72 -1.61 13.48
N SER A 148 -1.81 -2.47 13.94
CA SER A 148 -1.82 -3.06 15.27
C SER A 148 -1.87 -1.96 16.33
N LYS A 149 -2.80 -2.10 17.28
CA LYS A 149 -2.82 -1.23 18.46
C LYS A 149 -1.58 -1.48 19.31
N GLY A 150 -0.74 -0.47 19.43
CA GLY A 150 0.33 -0.38 20.44
C GLY A 150 1.61 -1.14 20.08
N VAL A 151 2.52 -0.45 19.39
CA VAL A 151 3.95 -0.76 19.47
C VAL A 151 4.49 -0.03 20.68
N LYS A 152 4.80 -0.76 21.74
CA LYS A 152 5.67 -0.23 22.79
C LYS A 152 7.04 0.02 22.16
N SER A 153 7.44 1.28 22.09
CA SER A 153 8.83 1.68 21.90
C SER A 153 9.64 1.15 23.10
N GLY A 154 10.39 0.07 22.88
CA GLY A 154 11.48 -0.35 23.75
C GLY A 154 12.76 0.33 23.29
N GLU A 155 13.48 0.87 24.27
CA GLU A 155 14.75 1.62 24.24
C GLU A 155 15.86 1.07 23.33
#